data_AF-X1F7T1-F1
#
_entry.id   AF-X1F7T1-F1
#
_cell.length_a   1.000
_cell.length_b   1.000
_cell.length_c   1.000
_cell.angle_alpha   90.00
_cell.angle_beta   90.00
_cell.angle_gamma   90.00
#
_symmetry.space_group_name_H-M   'P 1'
#
loop_
_entity.id
_entity.type
_entity.pdbx_description
1 polymer ?
#
loop_
_entity_poly.entity_id
_entity_poly.type
_entity_poly.pdbx_seq_one_letter_code
_entity_poly.pdbx_strand_id
1 'polypeptide(L)'
;IYFALQDAVKKGAHQATLEVRANNISAQELYRGFGFIVVGRKVRYYRDNNEDALIMMATEIEQILGDRLANSMLSNNKTMHLDFYPE
;
A
#
# COMPACT_ATOMS: atom_id res chain seq x y z
N ILE A 1 -5.95 1.60 3.51
CA ILE A 1 -4.72 0.83 3.84
C ILE A 1 -3.69 1.67 4.59
N TYR A 2 -3.34 2.89 4.14
CA TYR A 2 -2.36 3.77 4.81
C TYR A 2 -2.57 3.91 6.33
N PHE A 3 -3.75 4.36 6.77
CA PHE A 3 -4.02 4.54 8.21
C PHE A 3 -3.93 3.23 9.02
N ALA A 4 -4.31 2.10 8.42
CA ALA A 4 -4.20 0.80 9.07
C ALA A 4 -2.73 0.38 9.25
N LEU A 5 -1.88 0.64 8.25
CA LEU A 5 -0.44 0.40 8.36
C LEU A 5 0.22 1.34 9.38
N GLN A 6 -0.19 2.62 9.42
CA GLN A 6 0.31 3.56 10.43
C GLN A 6 -0.05 3.10 11.85
N ASP A 7 -1.29 2.66 12.08
CA ASP A 7 -1.71 2.12 13.37
C ASP A 7 -0.95 0.84 13.74
N ALA A 8 -0.72 -0.05 12.77
CA ALA A 8 0.08 -1.25 12.97
C ALA A 8 1.53 -0.92 13.39
N VAL A 9 2.18 0.04 12.72
CA VAL A 9 3.53 0.52 13.08
C VAL A 9 3.54 1.11 14.49
N LYS A 10 2.55 1.94 14.85
CA LYS A 10 2.43 2.49 16.21
C LYS A 10 2.30 1.42 17.29
N LYS A 11 1.79 0.23 16.93
CA LYS A 11 1.69 -0.95 17.80
C LYS A 11 2.93 -1.86 17.74
N GLY A 12 3.98 -1.46 17.03
CA GLY A 12 5.24 -2.20 16.91
C GLY A 12 5.24 -3.28 15.82
N ALA A 13 4.29 -3.26 14.89
CA ALA A 13 4.30 -4.21 13.77
C ALA A 13 5.39 -3.84 12.74
N HIS A 14 6.12 -4.85 12.27
CA HIS A 14 7.14 -4.70 11.22
C HIS A 14 6.71 -5.25 9.85
N GLN A 15 5.64 -6.05 9.83
CA GLN A 15 5.12 -6.68 8.62
C GLN A 15 3.59 -6.63 8.64
N ALA A 16 2.99 -6.67 7.45
CA ALA A 16 1.55 -6.77 7.29
C ALA A 16 1.21 -7.79 6.21
N THR A 17 0.16 -8.58 6.44
CA THR A 17 -0.40 -9.50 5.45
C THR A 17 -1.84 -9.15 5.14
N LEU A 18 -2.26 -9.41 3.91
CA LEU A 18 -3.65 -9.29 3.48
C LEU A 18 -4.03 -10.39 2.50
N GLU A 19 -5.33 -10.57 2.32
CA GLU A 19 -5.92 -11.43 1.30
C GLU A 19 -6.70 -10.55 0.33
N VAL A 20 -6.47 -10.74 -0.97
CA VAL A 20 -7.16 -10.00 -2.03
C VAL A 20 -7.68 -10.97 -3.10
N ARG A 21 -8.88 -10.69 -3.62
CA ARG A 21 -9.46 -11.41 -4.76
C ARG A 21 -8.49 -11.45 -5.94
N ALA A 22 -8.28 -12.65 -6.50
CA ALA A 22 -7.33 -12.87 -7.59
C ALA A 22 -7.66 -12.06 -8.86
N ASN A 23 -8.94 -11.75 -9.11
CA ASN A 23 -9.35 -10.93 -10.25
C ASN A 23 -9.46 -9.44 -9.93
N ASN A 24 -9.27 -9.02 -8.67
CA ASN A 24 -9.29 -7.59 -8.31
C ASN A 24 -7.92 -6.95 -8.55
N ILE A 25 -7.58 -6.78 -9.83
CA ILE A 25 -6.29 -6.25 -10.27
C ILE A 25 -6.05 -4.84 -9.71
N SER A 26 -7.07 -3.98 -9.71
CA SER A 26 -6.95 -2.61 -9.18
C SER A 26 -6.54 -2.58 -7.71
N ALA A 27 -7.12 -3.44 -6.86
CA ALA A 27 -6.71 -3.54 -5.46
C ALA A 27 -5.30 -4.12 -5.32
N GLN A 28 -4.94 -5.11 -6.15
CA GLN A 28 -3.57 -5.65 -6.16
C GLN A 28 -2.55 -4.57 -6.49
N GLU A 29 -2.76 -3.76 -7.53
CA GLU A 29 -1.85 -2.66 -7.87
C GLU A 29 -1.76 -1.61 -6.76
N LEU A 30 -2.90 -1.28 -6.13
CA LEU A 30 -2.90 -0.41 -4.96
C LEU A 30 -1.99 -0.97 -3.87
N TYR A 31 -2.11 -2.25 -3.53
CA TYR A 31 -1.29 -2.88 -2.49
C TYR A 31 0.19 -2.99 -2.90
N ARG A 32 0.50 -3.28 -4.16
CA ARG A 32 1.89 -3.24 -4.67
C ARG A 32 2.51 -1.85 -4.50
N GLY A 33 1.74 -0.79 -4.68
CA GLY A 33 2.17 0.58 -4.36
C GLY A 33 2.54 0.80 -2.89
N PHE A 34 2.05 -0.03 -1.97
CA PHE A 34 2.44 -0.05 -0.55
C PHE A 34 3.49 -1.12 -0.23
N GLY A 35 4.23 -1.61 -1.24
CA GLY A 35 5.29 -2.59 -1.05
C GLY A 35 4.81 -4.02 -0.77
N PHE A 36 3.52 -4.31 -0.96
CA PHE A 36 3.02 -5.67 -0.82
C PHE A 36 3.40 -6.53 -2.04
N ILE A 37 3.88 -7.74 -1.78
CA ILE A 37 4.17 -8.76 -2.79
C ILE A 37 3.28 -9.99 -2.57
N VAL A 38 2.99 -10.74 -3.64
CA VAL A 38 2.24 -12.00 -3.52
C VAL A 38 3.15 -13.07 -2.91
N VAL A 39 2.68 -13.70 -1.83
CA VAL A 39 3.41 -14.76 -1.11
C VAL A 39 2.67 -16.08 -1.08
N GLY A 40 1.43 -16.12 -1.57
CA GLY A 40 0.65 -17.34 -1.63
C GLY A 40 -0.68 -17.16 -2.33
N ARG A 41 -1.39 -18.28 -2.50
CA ARG A 41 -2.72 -18.34 -3.12
C ARG A 41 -3.60 -19.33 -2.38
N LYS A 42 -4.82 -18.93 -2.06
CA LYS A 42 -5.87 -19.81 -1.52
C LYS A 42 -6.88 -20.08 -2.64
N VAL A 43 -6.99 -21.35 -3.04
CA VAL A 43 -7.88 -21.78 -4.13
C VAL A 43 -9.33 -21.76 -3.64
N ARG A 44 -10.23 -21.20 -4.45
CA ARG A 44 -11.69 -21.09 -4.21
C ARG A 44 -12.03 -20.55 -2.82
N TYR A 45 -11.30 -19.53 -2.39
CA TYR A 45 -11.40 -18.98 -1.04
C TYR A 45 -12.70 -18.21 -0.82
N TYR A 46 -13.09 -17.36 -1.78
CA TYR A 46 -14.32 -16.61 -1.71
C TYR A 46 -15.50 -17.48 -2.16
N ARG A 47 -16.39 -17.79 -1.23
CA ARG A 47 -17.48 -18.77 -1.43
C ARG A 47 -18.61 -18.30 -2.34
N ASP A 48 -18.76 -16.99 -2.51
CA ASP A 48 -19.81 -16.40 -3.31
C ASP A 48 -19.63 -16.68 -4.81
N ASN A 49 -18.39 -16.75 -5.29
CA ASN A 49 -18.08 -16.99 -6.69
C ASN A 49 -16.96 -18.02 -6.93
N ASN A 50 -16.56 -18.76 -5.89
CA ASN A 50 -15.43 -19.70 -5.90
C ASN A 50 -14.12 -19.06 -6.39
N GLU A 51 -13.95 -17.76 -6.18
CA GLU A 51 -12.76 -17.04 -6.60
C GLU A 51 -11.60 -17.29 -5.64
N ASP A 52 -10.40 -17.38 -6.21
CA ASP A 52 -9.17 -17.51 -5.46
C ASP A 52 -8.82 -16.20 -4.73
N ALA A 53 -8.09 -16.33 -3.62
CA ALA A 53 -7.44 -15.20 -2.97
C ALA A 53 -5.93 -15.28 -3.15
N LEU A 54 -5.31 -14.15 -3.44
CA LEU A 54 -3.88 -13.96 -3.29
C LEU A 54 -3.59 -13.52 -1.86
N ILE A 55 -2.61 -14.16 -1.22
CA ILE A 55 -2.03 -13.70 0.03
C ILE A 55 -0.91 -12.75 -0.34
N MET A 56 -0.97 -11.51 0.14
CA MET A 56 0.08 -10.53 -0.07
C MET A 56 0.70 -10.12 1.26
N MET A 57 2.01 -9.84 1.24
CA MET A 57 2.77 -9.42 2.42
C MET A 57 3.63 -8.20 2.08
N ALA A 58 3.68 -7.24 2.99
CA ALA A 58 4.66 -6.17 3.00
C ALA A 58 5.56 -6.34 4.24
N THR A 59 6.86 -6.22 4.03
CA THR A 59 7.87 -6.18 5.09
C THR A 59 8.36 -4.76 5.29
N GLU A 60 8.91 -4.45 6.46
CA GLU A 60 9.49 -3.13 6.75
C GLU A 60 8.46 -1.99 6.57
N ILE A 61 7.24 -2.22 7.04
CA ILE A 61 6.11 -1.31 6.81
C ILE A 61 6.32 0.10 7.37
N GLU A 62 7.19 0.26 8.37
CA GLU A 62 7.62 1.56 8.87
C GLU A 62 8.44 2.35 7.84
N GLN A 63 9.47 1.72 7.25
CA GLN A 63 10.30 2.31 6.20
C GLN A 63 9.45 2.71 4.99
N ILE A 64 8.56 1.82 4.55
CA ILE A 64 7.66 2.08 3.41
C ILE A 64 6.81 3.33 3.63
N LEU A 65 6.26 3.51 4.83
CA LEU A 65 5.46 4.68 5.16
C LEU A 65 6.32 5.94 5.26
N GLY A 66 7.53 5.84 5.82
CA GLY A 66 8.51 6.91 5.89
C GLY A 66 8.89 7.44 4.51
N ASP A 67 9.27 6.54 3.59
CA ASP A 67 9.64 6.90 2.21
C ASP A 67 8.49 7.55 1.46
N ARG A 68 7.26 7.06 1.65
CA ARG A 68 6.07 7.64 1.04
C ARG A 68 5.80 9.07 1.53
N LEU A 69 5.97 9.32 2.83
CA LEU A 69 5.84 10.67 3.38
C LEU A 69 6.93 11.59 2.83
N ALA A 70 8.19 11.16 2.82
CA ALA A 70 9.31 11.94 2.28
C ALA A 70 9.08 12.30 0.80
N ASN A 71 8.67 11.33 -0.02
CA ASN A 71 8.36 11.56 -1.44
C ASN A 71 7.21 12.54 -1.64
N SER A 72 6.16 12.49 -0.81
CA SER A 72 5.06 13.46 -0.87
C SER A 72 5.51 14.88 -0.51
N MET A 73 6.43 15.03 0.45
CA MET A 73 6.96 16.34 0.83
C MET A 73 7.82 16.93 -0.30
N LEU A 74 8.64 16.09 -0.95
CA LEU A 74 9.45 16.49 -2.11
C LEU A 74 8.59 16.88 -3.32
N SER A 75 7.51 16.15 -3.60
CA SER A 75 6.60 16.49 -4.71
C SER A 75 5.87 17.80 -4.47
N ASN A 76 5.43 18.06 -3.24
CA ASN A 76 4.66 19.25 -2.90
C ASN A 76 5.52 20.53 -2.89
N ASN A 77 6.80 20.43 -2.53
CA ASN A 77 7.73 21.57 -2.57
C ASN A 77 8.13 22.00 -4.01
N LYS A 78 7.91 21.14 -5.01
CA LYS A 78 8.13 21.52 -6.43
C LYS A 78 7.00 22.39 -6.99
N THR A 79 5.79 22.28 -6.44
CA THR A 79 4.61 23.05 -6.87
C THR A 79 4.61 24.48 -6.30
N MET A 80 5.26 24.71 -5.16
CA MET A 80 5.27 26.02 -4.47
C MET A 80 6.15 27.11 -5.12
N HIS A 81 6.86 26.81 -6.22
CA HIS A 81 7.82 27.72 -6.84
C HIS A 81 7.38 28.32 -8.19
N LEU A 82 6.13 28.10 -8.64
CA LEU A 82 5.62 28.57 -9.94
C LEU A 82 4.54 29.67 -9.88
N ASP A 83 4.12 30.12 -8.69
CA ASP A 83 3.11 31.19 -8.54
C ASP A 83 3.69 32.58 -8.20
N PHE A 84 4.99 32.81 -8.41
CA PHE A 84 5.54 34.17 -8.40
C PHE A 84 5.09 34.91 -9.66
N TYR A 85 3.89 35.49 -9.63
CA TYR A 85 3.47 36.54 -10.55
C TYR A 85 4.27 37.81 -10.21
N PRO A 86 5.11 38.34 -11.13
CA PRO A 86 5.60 39.70 -10.97
C PRO A 86 4.45 40.67 -11.28
N GLU A 87 4.36 41.74 -10.49
CA GLU A 87 3.43 42.88 -10.63
C GLU A 87 3.21 43.32 -12.09
#